data_AF-A0A5J5AS54-F1
#
_entry.id   AF-A0A5J5AS54-F1
#
_cell.length_a   1.000
_cell.length_b   1.000
_cell.length_c   1.000
_cell.angle_alpha   90.00
_cell.angle_beta   90.00
_cell.angle_gamma   90.00
#
_symmetry.space_group_name_H-M   'P 1'
#
loop_
_entity.id
_entity.type
_entity.pdbx_description
1 polymer ?
#
loop_
_entity_poly.entity_id
_entity_poly.type
_entity_poly.pdbx_seq_one_letter_code
_entity_poly.pdbx_strand_id
1 'polypeptide(L)'
;MVANLFPLFAFILIFFTLFSHVISSGSGDEKPNPFEFLKGLQGCQKGEKVQELGKLKRYLKTLGYLNYPHQVDDDEFDELLEEAIKTYQLNYNLEISGSLDLATVTKMMMRRCGIADIHNGSTSMRSGKQQQQHNHGSLHTVAHYSFFPGTPKWPASKTHLTYSFLSNGDVLRPPCAKALQKWASVSHFTFDETPNYNTSDLKISFQIGDHGDGIPFDGPGGVLAHAFAPTDGRLHFDGEEPWSTDLEAAALHEIGHILGLGHSSVENAIMFPTAPFGNSKSLHSDDIEGIRALYGVTNREITPKVYTLRTPVKTYQLNYNLNISGSIDSATVNKMMMPRCGVADIIDSSTSMRSGKQRQQHSHGSGSLHTVAHYSFFAGTPRWPASKTHLTYSFLSDADVLGPPCARAFQKWASVSHFTFEETPNYNTADIKISFQIGNHGDSSPFDGPGGVLAHAFAPTDGRLHFDGQEPWATSPTAGKFDLETVALHDIGHILGLGHSSVASGMSKNLHGDDIQGIRSLYGSTNREIIPKGTNVYALVCPI
;
A
#
# COMPACT_ATOMS: atom_id res chain seq x y z
N MET A 1 -72.11 1.77 -60.93
CA MET A 1 -71.13 0.65 -60.86
C MET A 1 -70.15 1.01 -59.76
N VAL A 2 -70.26 0.39 -58.57
CA VAL A 2 -69.36 -0.67 -58.04
C VAL A 2 -67.91 -0.16 -57.93
N ALA A 3 -67.17 -0.22 -56.83
CA ALA A 3 -67.39 -0.46 -55.40
C ALA A 3 -66.09 0.01 -54.70
N ASN A 4 -66.20 0.64 -53.54
CA ASN A 4 -65.08 0.88 -52.62
C ASN A 4 -64.82 -0.39 -51.80
N LEU A 5 -63.57 -0.82 -51.68
CA LEU A 5 -63.13 -1.78 -50.66
C LEU A 5 -62.21 -1.08 -49.64
N PHE A 6 -62.70 -1.05 -48.40
CA PHE A 6 -62.00 -0.94 -47.11
C PHE A 6 -61.20 -2.24 -46.82
N PRO A 7 -60.47 -2.46 -45.68
CA PRO A 7 -60.59 -1.78 -44.38
C PRO A 7 -59.29 -1.54 -43.56
N LEU A 8 -59.38 -0.73 -42.50
CA LEU A 8 -59.22 -1.20 -41.11
C LEU A 8 -59.48 -0.08 -40.09
N PHE A 9 -60.56 -0.23 -39.32
CA PHE A 9 -60.83 0.44 -38.05
C PHE A 9 -61.48 -0.61 -37.13
N ALA A 10 -60.92 -0.85 -35.94
CA ALA A 10 -61.46 -1.60 -34.78
C ALA A 10 -60.24 -2.07 -33.93
N PHE A 11 -60.17 -2.04 -32.61
CA PHE A 11 -61.13 -1.81 -31.53
C PHE A 11 -60.30 -1.57 -30.23
N ILE A 12 -60.89 -0.88 -29.26
CA ILE A 12 -60.38 -0.65 -27.89
C ILE A 12 -60.98 -1.75 -26.95
N LEU A 13 -60.31 -2.04 -25.79
CA LEU A 13 -60.79 -2.72 -24.55
C LEU A 13 -60.84 -4.28 -24.57
N ILE A 14 -60.43 -5.14 -23.59
CA ILE A 14 -60.10 -5.15 -22.13
C ILE A 14 -59.26 -6.43 -21.80
N PHE A 15 -58.31 -6.42 -20.82
CA PHE A 15 -58.24 -7.30 -19.60
C PHE A 15 -56.85 -7.43 -18.92
N PHE A 16 -56.93 -7.55 -17.60
CA PHE A 16 -56.00 -7.34 -16.49
C PHE A 16 -54.92 -8.43 -16.23
N THR A 17 -53.87 -7.98 -15.50
CA THR A 17 -52.93 -8.68 -14.58
C THR A 17 -51.93 -9.74 -15.10
N LEU A 18 -50.63 -9.46 -14.95
CA LEU A 18 -49.77 -10.03 -13.88
C LEU A 18 -48.36 -9.40 -13.86
N PHE A 19 -47.86 -9.20 -12.65
CA PHE A 19 -46.52 -8.77 -12.25
C PHE A 19 -45.38 -9.49 -13.00
N SER A 20 -44.30 -8.77 -13.31
CA SER A 20 -42.93 -9.14 -12.92
C SER A 20 -41.97 -7.96 -13.16
N HIS A 21 -41.10 -7.77 -12.17
CA HIS A 21 -40.27 -6.61 -11.90
C HIS A 21 -39.27 -6.24 -13.00
N VAL A 22 -39.27 -4.97 -13.39
CA VAL A 22 -38.06 -4.31 -13.90
C VAL A 22 -37.28 -3.86 -12.66
N ILE A 23 -36.18 -4.55 -12.37
CA ILE A 23 -35.22 -4.13 -11.35
C ILE A 23 -34.51 -2.90 -11.90
N SER A 24 -34.98 -1.73 -11.47
CA SER A 24 -34.19 -0.52 -11.41
C SER A 24 -33.02 -0.79 -10.45
N SER A 25 -31.80 -0.88 -10.98
CA SER A 25 -30.59 -0.88 -10.13
C SER A 25 -30.59 0.41 -9.32
N GLY A 26 -30.78 0.26 -8.01
CA GLY A 26 -31.11 1.32 -7.08
C GLY A 26 -30.06 2.43 -6.98
N SER A 27 -30.58 3.62 -6.68
CA SER A 27 -29.90 4.68 -5.96
C SER A 27 -29.08 4.11 -4.80
N GLY A 28 -27.81 4.45 -4.71
CA GLY A 28 -27.07 4.28 -3.46
C GLY A 28 -27.74 5.14 -2.39
N ASP A 29 -28.35 4.50 -1.40
CA ASP A 29 -28.72 5.15 -0.15
C ASP A 29 -27.42 5.60 0.53
N GLU A 30 -27.06 6.87 0.41
CA GLU A 30 -26.12 7.48 1.35
C GLU A 30 -26.77 7.39 2.74
N LYS A 31 -26.22 6.53 3.62
CA LYS A 31 -26.64 6.52 5.02
C LYS A 31 -26.42 7.93 5.59
N PRO A 32 -27.41 8.54 6.26
CA PRO A 32 -27.28 9.88 6.80
C PRO A 32 -26.15 9.92 7.84
N ASN A 33 -25.35 10.99 7.84
CA ASN A 33 -24.27 11.21 8.81
C ASN A 33 -24.83 11.08 10.24
N PRO A 34 -24.22 10.28 11.13
CA PRO A 34 -24.71 10.02 12.48
C PRO A 34 -24.85 11.29 13.33
N PHE A 35 -24.20 12.38 12.94
CA PHE A 35 -24.23 13.69 13.58
C PHE A 35 -25.20 14.70 12.98
N GLU A 36 -26.04 14.32 12.00
CA GLU A 36 -27.06 15.23 11.44
C GLU A 36 -28.01 15.82 12.50
N PHE A 37 -28.25 15.09 13.60
CA PHE A 37 -29.08 15.58 14.71
C PHE A 37 -28.55 16.89 15.34
N LEU A 38 -27.23 17.15 15.26
CA LEU A 38 -26.61 18.36 15.81
C LEU A 38 -27.12 19.64 15.13
N LYS A 39 -27.55 19.57 13.87
CA LYS A 39 -28.17 20.73 13.18
C LYS A 39 -29.43 21.21 13.89
N GLY A 40 -30.21 20.28 14.45
CA GLY A 40 -31.40 20.58 15.24
C GLY A 40 -31.09 21.22 16.59
N LEU A 41 -29.84 21.13 17.05
CA LEU A 41 -29.38 21.72 18.31
C LEU A 41 -28.68 23.07 18.13
N GLN A 42 -28.56 23.57 16.89
CA GLN A 42 -27.87 24.83 16.63
C GLN A 42 -28.57 26.01 17.33
N GLY A 43 -27.77 26.78 18.07
CA GLY A 43 -28.21 27.91 18.88
C GLY A 43 -28.66 27.54 20.30
N CYS A 44 -28.71 26.25 20.65
CA CYS A 44 -29.12 25.84 21.99
C CYS A 44 -28.12 26.34 23.05
N GLN A 45 -28.65 26.71 24.22
CA GLN A 45 -27.90 27.25 25.35
C GLN A 45 -28.50 26.82 26.69
N LYS A 46 -27.77 27.11 27.78
CA LYS A 46 -28.18 26.73 29.14
C LYS A 46 -29.61 27.16 29.47
N GLY A 47 -30.36 26.23 30.08
CA GLY A 47 -31.74 26.43 30.53
C GLY A 47 -32.80 25.99 29.52
N GLU A 48 -32.40 25.59 28.32
CA GLU A 48 -33.30 25.06 27.31
C GLU A 48 -33.46 23.53 27.42
N LYS A 49 -34.60 23.02 26.97
CA LYS A 49 -34.88 21.59 26.87
C LYS A 49 -35.23 21.25 25.43
N VAL A 50 -34.32 20.57 24.75
CA VAL A 50 -34.38 20.30 23.31
C VAL A 50 -34.11 18.84 23.06
N GLN A 51 -34.99 18.20 22.29
CA GLN A 51 -34.89 16.79 21.95
C GLN A 51 -33.51 16.47 21.35
N GLU A 52 -32.92 15.34 21.73
CA GLU A 52 -31.61 14.83 21.29
C GLU A 52 -30.39 15.44 22.00
N LEU A 53 -30.57 16.35 22.96
CA LEU A 53 -29.46 16.82 23.82
C LEU A 53 -28.83 15.67 24.62
N GLY A 54 -29.59 14.64 24.99
CA GLY A 54 -29.03 13.43 25.61
C GLY A 54 -28.00 12.72 24.72
N LYS A 55 -28.19 12.73 23.39
CA LYS A 55 -27.22 12.17 22.44
C LYS A 55 -25.92 12.98 22.41
N LEU A 56 -26.02 14.31 22.42
CA LEU A 56 -24.85 15.19 22.53
C LEU A 56 -24.10 14.96 23.85
N LYS A 57 -24.80 14.84 24.98
CA LYS A 57 -24.18 14.53 26.28
C LYS A 57 -23.39 13.22 26.23
N ARG A 58 -23.94 12.17 25.61
CA ARG A 58 -23.22 10.90 25.40
C ARG A 58 -21.97 11.08 24.53
N TYR A 59 -22.06 11.83 23.44
CA TYR A 59 -20.90 12.12 22.58
C TYR A 59 -19.81 12.91 23.31
N LEU A 60 -20.15 13.96 24.07
CA LEU A 60 -19.16 14.70 24.84
C LEU A 60 -18.56 13.88 25.98
N LYS A 61 -19.31 12.91 26.52
CA LYS A 61 -18.82 11.94 27.50
C LYS A 61 -17.76 11.00 26.91
N THR A 62 -17.97 10.47 25.70
CA THR A 62 -16.98 9.57 25.06
C THR A 62 -15.67 10.30 24.77
N LEU A 63 -15.73 11.60 24.49
CA LEU A 63 -14.56 12.45 24.28
C LEU A 63 -13.93 13.01 25.56
N GLY A 64 -14.53 12.73 26.73
CA GLY A 64 -14.02 13.10 28.04
C GLY A 64 -14.34 14.53 28.52
N TYR A 65 -15.15 15.30 27.78
CA TYR A 65 -15.53 16.66 28.16
C TYR A 65 -16.53 16.71 29.31
N LEU A 66 -17.23 15.61 29.54
CA LEU A 66 -18.40 15.60 30.40
C LEU A 66 -18.42 14.34 31.26
N ASN A 67 -18.52 14.53 32.57
CA ASN A 67 -18.48 13.48 33.56
C ASN A 67 -19.63 13.65 34.55
N TYR A 68 -20.78 13.01 34.26
CA TYR A 68 -21.86 12.90 35.22
C TYR A 68 -21.61 11.74 36.18
N PRO A 69 -21.85 11.93 37.50
CA PRO A 69 -21.79 10.84 38.48
C PRO A 69 -22.82 9.72 38.21
N HIS A 70 -23.86 9.99 37.41
CA HIS A 70 -24.89 9.04 36.99
C HIS A 70 -25.16 9.15 35.47
N GLN A 71 -25.87 8.18 34.88
CA GLN A 71 -26.32 8.28 33.49
C GLN A 71 -27.40 9.36 33.38
N VAL A 72 -27.03 10.54 32.87
CA VAL A 72 -27.98 11.61 32.56
C VAL A 72 -28.15 11.63 31.05
N ASP A 73 -29.17 10.94 30.58
CA ASP A 73 -29.59 10.88 29.18
C ASP A 73 -30.85 11.75 28.98
N ASP A 74 -30.93 12.85 29.72
CA ASP A 74 -32.00 13.83 29.57
C ASP A 74 -31.67 14.87 28.49
N ASP A 75 -32.71 15.58 28.08
CA ASP A 75 -32.67 16.59 27.04
C ASP A 75 -32.52 18.01 27.61
N GLU A 76 -31.99 18.17 28.83
CA GLU A 76 -31.80 19.47 29.47
C GLU A 76 -30.40 20.03 29.20
N PHE A 77 -30.31 21.28 28.77
CA PHE A 77 -29.04 21.99 28.67
C PHE A 77 -28.65 22.57 30.03
N ASP A 78 -28.00 21.75 30.84
CA ASP A 78 -27.58 22.10 32.20
C ASP A 78 -26.22 22.82 32.25
N GLU A 79 -25.80 23.20 33.46
CA GLU A 79 -24.53 23.87 33.72
C GLU A 79 -23.30 23.01 33.35
N LEU A 80 -23.39 21.68 33.51
CA LEU A 80 -22.28 20.78 33.16
C LEU A 80 -22.09 20.68 31.64
N LEU A 81 -23.19 20.67 30.88
CA LEU A 81 -23.13 20.71 29.42
C LEU A 81 -22.58 22.03 28.91
N GLU A 82 -22.97 23.16 29.52
CA GLU A 82 -22.41 24.48 29.18
C GLU A 82 -20.89 24.52 29.37
N GLU A 83 -20.39 24.05 30.50
CA GLU A 83 -18.94 24.02 30.78
C GLU A 83 -18.19 23.02 29.88
N ALA A 84 -18.81 21.88 29.53
CA ALA A 84 -18.27 20.95 28.56
C ALA A 84 -18.14 21.59 27.16
N ILE A 85 -19.16 22.34 26.71
CA ILE A 85 -19.13 23.06 25.44
C ILE A 85 -18.09 24.17 25.43
N LYS A 86 -17.97 24.96 26.51
CA LYS A 86 -16.90 25.96 26.65
C LYS A 86 -15.52 25.31 26.55
N THR A 87 -15.35 24.15 27.18
CA THR A 87 -14.09 23.40 27.14
C THR A 87 -13.79 22.88 25.73
N TYR A 88 -14.80 22.35 25.03
CA TYR A 88 -14.71 21.92 23.64
C TYR A 88 -14.32 23.06 22.71
N GLN A 89 -15.07 24.17 22.74
CA GLN A 89 -14.80 25.37 21.94
C GLN A 89 -13.36 25.83 22.12
N LEU A 90 -12.92 25.87 23.36
CA LEU A 90 -11.59 26.35 23.71
C LEU A 90 -10.49 25.34 23.30
N ASN A 91 -10.75 24.03 23.28
CA ASN A 91 -9.83 23.02 22.71
C ASN A 91 -9.68 23.15 21.18
N TYR A 92 -10.75 23.56 20.49
CA TYR A 92 -10.79 23.72 19.04
C TYR A 92 -10.54 25.15 18.57
N ASN A 93 -10.10 26.05 19.45
CA ASN A 93 -9.85 27.46 19.15
C ASN A 93 -11.06 28.22 18.58
N LEU A 94 -12.28 27.84 19.01
CA LEU A 94 -13.53 28.51 18.71
C LEU A 94 -13.82 29.63 19.71
N GLU A 95 -14.80 30.48 19.40
CA GLU A 95 -15.33 31.46 20.36
C GLU A 95 -15.98 30.73 21.55
N ILE A 96 -15.65 31.15 22.77
CA ILE A 96 -16.08 30.49 24.00
C ILE A 96 -17.44 31.05 24.42
N SER A 97 -18.50 30.64 23.73
CA SER A 97 -19.87 31.09 23.99
C SER A 97 -20.59 30.23 25.03
N GLY A 98 -20.20 28.95 25.18
CA GLY A 98 -20.95 27.96 25.97
C GLY A 98 -22.29 27.54 25.35
N SER A 99 -22.57 27.99 24.13
CA SER A 99 -23.75 27.67 23.34
C SER A 99 -23.37 26.83 22.11
N LEU A 100 -24.34 26.09 21.55
CA LEU A 100 -24.16 25.34 20.30
C LEU A 100 -24.27 26.24 19.07
N ASP A 101 -23.42 27.26 18.99
CA ASP A 101 -23.35 28.14 17.82
C ASP A 101 -22.97 27.38 16.53
N LEU A 102 -23.16 28.04 15.38
CA LEU A 102 -22.92 27.44 14.07
C LEU A 102 -21.50 26.87 13.93
N ALA A 103 -20.48 27.57 14.46
CA ALA A 103 -19.09 27.12 14.38
C ALA A 103 -18.86 25.86 15.23
N THR A 104 -19.44 25.81 16.42
CA THR A 104 -19.37 24.67 17.34
C THR A 104 -20.05 23.44 16.74
N VAL A 105 -21.27 23.59 16.25
CA VAL A 105 -22.02 22.49 15.59
C VAL A 105 -21.28 22.00 14.35
N THR A 106 -20.81 22.92 13.49
CA THR A 106 -20.05 22.54 12.29
C THR A 106 -18.80 21.74 12.65
N LYS A 107 -18.08 22.14 13.71
CA LYS A 107 -16.88 21.44 14.16
C LYS A 107 -17.19 20.05 14.73
N MET A 108 -18.25 19.92 15.53
CA MET A 108 -18.68 18.63 16.11
C MET A 108 -19.16 17.63 15.04
N MET A 109 -19.68 18.12 13.91
CA MET A 109 -20.11 17.29 12.79
C MET A 109 -18.96 16.82 11.89
N MET A 110 -17.73 17.32 12.09
CA MET A 110 -16.57 16.89 11.30
C MET A 110 -16.16 15.46 11.68
N ARG A 111 -15.75 14.69 10.67
CA ARG A 111 -15.12 13.39 10.85
C ARG A 111 -13.86 13.53 11.72
N ARG A 112 -13.56 12.57 12.58
CA ARG A 112 -12.47 12.67 13.58
C ARG A 112 -11.91 11.32 14.04
N CYS A 113 -10.81 11.37 14.79
CA CYS A 113 -10.33 10.26 15.62
C CYS A 113 -11.29 10.00 16.80
N GLY A 114 -11.45 8.73 17.17
CA GLY A 114 -12.30 8.26 18.28
C GLY A 114 -11.65 8.35 19.66
N ILE A 115 -10.37 8.70 19.74
CA ILE A 115 -9.67 8.88 21.02
C ILE A 115 -10.17 10.13 21.75
N ALA A 116 -10.29 10.05 23.07
CA ALA A 116 -10.78 11.14 23.89
C ALA A 116 -9.80 12.33 23.89
N ASP A 117 -10.32 13.55 23.86
CA ASP A 117 -9.51 14.77 23.96
C ASP A 117 -9.07 15.03 25.41
N ILE A 118 -9.85 14.56 26.37
CA ILE A 118 -9.64 14.76 27.80
C ILE A 118 -9.60 13.40 28.51
N HIS A 119 -8.50 13.13 29.19
CA HIS A 119 -8.32 11.91 29.97
C HIS A 119 -8.11 12.28 31.45
N ASN A 120 -8.98 11.79 32.33
CA ASN A 120 -8.93 12.07 33.77
C ASN A 120 -8.82 13.58 34.09
N GLY A 121 -9.59 14.40 33.37
CA GLY A 121 -9.59 15.86 33.52
C GLY A 121 -8.40 16.60 32.91
N SER A 122 -7.44 15.88 32.31
CA SER A 122 -6.28 16.46 31.61
C SER A 122 -6.53 16.47 30.11
N THR A 123 -6.50 17.65 29.49
CA THR A 123 -6.66 17.83 28.04
C THR A 123 -5.34 17.61 27.30
N SER A 124 -5.37 16.82 26.22
CA SER A 124 -4.25 16.66 25.28
C SER A 124 -4.10 17.89 24.37
N MET A 125 -5.21 18.59 24.11
CA MET A 125 -5.33 19.69 23.14
C MET A 125 -4.76 21.04 23.62
N ARG A 126 -3.99 21.11 24.72
CA ARG A 126 -3.50 22.41 25.28
C ARG A 126 -2.15 22.39 25.99
N SER A 127 -1.30 21.41 25.74
CA SER A 127 0.02 21.31 26.39
C SER A 127 0.86 22.60 26.35
N GLY A 128 0.66 23.46 25.35
CA GLY A 128 1.35 24.75 25.22
C GLY A 128 0.64 25.99 25.81
N LYS A 129 -0.65 25.93 26.14
CA LYS A 129 -1.43 27.10 26.58
C LYS A 129 -1.65 27.10 28.09
N GLN A 130 -0.57 27.04 28.89
CA GLN A 130 -0.71 27.35 30.32
C GLN A 130 -0.95 28.85 30.50
N GLN A 131 -1.99 29.21 31.24
CA GLN A 131 -2.28 30.59 31.64
C GLN A 131 -1.02 31.24 32.20
N GLN A 132 -0.65 32.39 31.63
CA GLN A 132 0.45 33.22 32.06
C GLN A 132 0.35 33.49 33.57
N GLN A 133 1.23 32.88 34.36
CA GLN A 133 1.75 33.56 35.53
C GLN A 133 3.01 34.30 35.09
N HIS A 134 2.93 35.63 35.17
CA HIS A 134 3.99 36.56 34.79
C HIS A 134 5.34 36.14 35.38
N ASN A 135 6.29 35.78 34.52
CA ASN A 135 7.69 36.00 34.84
C ASN A 135 8.45 36.40 33.57
N HIS A 136 9.03 37.61 33.63
CA HIS A 136 9.77 38.23 32.55
C HIS A 136 11.05 37.45 32.24
N GLY A 137 11.31 37.20 30.94
CA GLY A 137 12.67 37.07 30.43
C GLY A 137 13.15 35.67 30.05
N SER A 138 12.48 35.02 29.10
CA SER A 138 13.10 34.03 28.22
C SER A 138 12.12 33.72 27.07
N LEU A 139 12.58 33.79 25.82
CA LEU A 139 11.82 33.33 24.65
C LEU A 139 11.77 31.80 24.70
N HIS A 140 10.80 31.25 25.42
CA HIS A 140 10.55 29.81 25.45
C HIS A 140 9.72 29.40 24.23
N THR A 141 10.27 28.52 23.38
CA THR A 141 9.47 27.73 22.44
C THR A 141 8.51 26.87 23.24
N VAL A 142 7.22 27.14 23.08
CA VAL A 142 6.14 26.41 23.75
C VAL A 142 5.86 25.15 22.94
N ALA A 143 6.01 23.97 23.56
CA ALA A 143 5.63 22.70 22.94
C ALA A 143 4.09 22.59 22.85
N HIS A 144 3.56 22.20 21.69
CA HIS A 144 2.10 22.03 21.47
C HIS A 144 1.65 20.56 21.37
N TYR A 145 2.61 19.63 21.29
CA TYR A 145 2.38 18.19 21.35
C TYR A 145 2.01 17.75 22.76
N SER A 146 1.31 16.63 22.88
CA SER A 146 0.90 16.06 24.16
C SER A 146 1.11 14.55 24.22
N PHE A 147 0.93 13.97 25.41
CA PHE A 147 1.04 12.53 25.65
C PHE A 147 -0.17 12.04 26.43
N PHE A 148 -0.46 10.75 26.33
CA PHE A 148 -1.45 10.10 27.20
C PHE A 148 -1.06 10.23 28.69
N PRO A 149 -2.04 10.24 29.62
CA PRO A 149 -1.74 10.22 31.04
C PRO A 149 -0.81 9.06 31.42
N GLY A 150 0.19 9.34 32.26
CA GLY A 150 1.22 8.37 32.61
C GLY A 150 2.31 8.18 31.56
N THR A 151 2.24 8.89 30.42
CA THR A 151 3.25 8.88 29.34
C THR A 151 3.65 7.45 28.91
N PRO A 152 2.67 6.58 28.59
CA PRO A 152 2.96 5.23 28.14
C PRO A 152 3.86 5.25 26.91
N LYS A 153 4.84 4.35 26.90
CA LYS A 153 5.82 4.22 25.82
C LYS A 153 6.20 2.75 25.63
N TRP A 154 6.64 2.41 24.43
CA TRP A 154 7.31 1.14 24.21
C TRP A 154 8.58 1.05 25.08
N PRO A 155 8.94 -0.14 25.60
CA PRO A 155 10.18 -0.32 26.35
C PRO A 155 11.38 0.18 25.55
N ALA A 156 12.38 0.76 26.20
CA ALA A 156 13.55 1.33 25.51
C ALA A 156 14.31 0.30 24.64
N SER A 157 14.24 -0.99 24.98
CA SER A 157 14.80 -2.09 24.20
C SER A 157 13.95 -2.51 22.99
N LYS A 158 12.71 -2.05 22.91
CA LYS A 158 11.70 -2.46 21.92
C LYS A 158 11.60 -1.41 20.82
N THR A 159 12.67 -1.28 20.05
CA THR A 159 12.75 -0.35 18.91
C THR A 159 12.27 -0.98 17.61
N HIS A 160 12.15 -2.31 17.55
CA HIS A 160 11.61 -3.02 16.41
C HIS A 160 10.19 -3.53 16.70
N LEU A 161 9.20 -2.98 16.00
CA LEU A 161 7.78 -3.27 16.16
C LEU A 161 7.27 -4.04 14.93
N THR A 162 6.65 -5.19 15.16
CA THR A 162 6.02 -5.99 14.11
C THR A 162 4.56 -5.56 13.95
N TYR A 163 4.04 -5.55 12.72
CA TYR A 163 2.63 -5.25 12.47
C TYR A 163 1.98 -6.31 11.59
N SER A 164 0.67 -6.48 11.75
CA SER A 164 -0.12 -7.40 10.93
C SER A 164 -1.55 -6.92 10.80
N PHE A 165 -2.19 -7.35 9.72
CA PHE A 165 -3.59 -7.04 9.44
C PHE A 165 -4.47 -8.24 9.75
N LEU A 166 -5.67 -7.99 10.25
CA LEU A 166 -6.73 -8.99 10.24
C LEU A 166 -7.12 -9.27 8.77
N SER A 167 -7.72 -10.44 8.50
CA SER A 167 -8.03 -10.87 7.12
C SER A 167 -8.96 -9.93 6.34
N ASN A 168 -9.65 -9.00 7.02
CA ASN A 168 -10.49 -7.98 6.40
C ASN A 168 -9.73 -6.70 6.02
N GLY A 169 -8.44 -6.61 6.32
CA GLY A 169 -7.64 -5.37 6.25
C GLY A 169 -6.70 -5.25 5.05
N ASP A 170 -6.85 -6.05 3.99
CA ASP A 170 -5.88 -6.06 2.87
C ASP A 170 -5.66 -4.66 2.23
N VAL A 171 -6.72 -3.86 2.11
CA VAL A 171 -6.64 -2.47 1.58
C VAL A 171 -5.90 -1.51 2.53
N LEU A 172 -5.79 -1.85 3.82
CA LEU A 172 -5.05 -1.06 4.81
C LEU A 172 -3.52 -1.21 4.66
N ARG A 173 -3.04 -2.29 4.00
CA ARG A 173 -1.59 -2.60 3.89
C ARG A 173 -0.78 -1.44 3.30
N PRO A 174 -1.01 -0.96 2.06
CA PRO A 174 -0.21 0.11 1.48
C PRO A 174 -0.23 1.43 2.28
N PRO A 175 -1.39 1.97 2.71
CA PRO A 175 -1.41 3.23 3.46
C PRO A 175 -0.81 3.11 4.87
N CYS A 176 -1.03 2.00 5.58
CA CYS A 176 -0.42 1.80 6.89
C CYS A 176 1.11 1.65 6.78
N ALA A 177 1.61 0.92 5.78
CA ALA A 177 3.05 0.80 5.54
C ALA A 177 3.71 2.17 5.28
N LYS A 178 3.07 3.04 4.47
CA LYS A 178 3.52 4.42 4.25
C LYS A 178 3.52 5.27 5.54
N ALA A 179 2.48 5.12 6.35
CA ALA A 179 2.37 5.84 7.62
C ALA A 179 3.46 5.42 8.62
N LEU A 180 3.67 4.11 8.79
CA LEU A 180 4.75 3.54 9.61
C LEU A 180 6.12 4.02 9.14
N GLN A 181 6.35 4.08 7.82
CA GLN A 181 7.60 4.59 7.26
C GLN A 181 7.86 6.07 7.62
N LYS A 182 6.81 6.92 7.63
CA LYS A 182 6.95 8.32 8.04
C LYS A 182 7.35 8.43 9.50
N TRP A 183 6.72 7.68 10.39
CA TRP A 183 7.10 7.65 11.80
C TRP A 183 8.50 7.08 12.03
N ALA A 184 8.89 6.03 11.30
CA ALA A 184 10.25 5.49 11.32
C ALA A 184 11.29 6.53 10.91
N SER A 185 10.96 7.43 9.97
CA SER A 185 11.91 8.43 9.46
C SER A 185 12.29 9.53 10.48
N VAL A 186 11.51 9.68 11.56
CA VAL A 186 11.69 10.74 12.56
C VAL A 186 11.89 10.21 14.00
N SER A 187 11.89 8.88 14.17
CA SER A 187 12.04 8.19 15.45
C SER A 187 13.14 7.11 15.38
N HIS A 188 13.34 6.35 16.48
CA HIS A 188 14.23 5.19 16.48
C HIS A 188 13.55 3.89 16.05
N PHE A 189 12.24 3.92 15.77
CA PHE A 189 11.48 2.71 15.51
C PHE A 189 11.74 2.16 14.11
N THR A 190 11.74 0.83 14.01
CA THR A 190 11.64 0.10 12.75
C THR A 190 10.38 -0.77 12.77
N PHE A 191 9.79 -0.96 11.59
CA PHE A 191 8.55 -1.71 11.43
C PHE A 191 8.70 -2.76 10.35
N ASP A 192 8.29 -4.00 10.65
CA ASP A 192 8.21 -5.08 9.66
C ASP A 192 6.85 -5.77 9.75
N GLU A 193 6.26 -6.07 8.58
CA GLU A 193 5.02 -6.83 8.49
C GLU A 193 5.28 -8.30 8.83
N THR A 194 4.37 -8.92 9.58
CA THR A 194 4.42 -10.36 9.91
C THR A 194 3.10 -11.02 9.56
N PRO A 195 3.10 -12.30 9.11
CA PRO A 195 1.85 -13.02 8.84
C PRO A 195 1.06 -13.37 10.10
N ASN A 196 1.64 -13.25 11.30
CA ASN A 196 0.97 -13.65 12.55
C ASN A 196 0.34 -12.46 13.28
N TYR A 197 -0.95 -12.24 13.02
CA TYR A 197 -1.75 -11.20 13.65
C TYR A 197 -1.72 -11.25 15.18
N ASN A 198 -1.94 -12.43 15.75
CA ASN A 198 -2.12 -12.58 17.20
C ASN A 198 -0.85 -12.26 18.00
N THR A 199 0.33 -12.48 17.42
CA THR A 199 1.62 -12.25 18.08
C THR A 199 2.31 -10.96 17.64
N SER A 200 1.74 -10.22 16.69
CA SER A 200 2.29 -8.94 16.25
C SER A 200 2.14 -7.87 17.33
N ASP A 201 3.08 -6.92 17.36
CA ASP A 201 3.03 -5.78 18.27
C ASP A 201 1.84 -4.87 17.90
N LEU A 202 1.69 -4.58 16.60
CA LEU A 202 0.62 -3.74 16.05
C LEU A 202 -0.43 -4.60 15.34
N LYS A 203 -1.66 -4.53 15.83
CA LYS A 203 -2.80 -5.31 15.34
C LYS A 203 -3.79 -4.39 14.63
N ILE A 204 -3.81 -4.44 13.30
CA ILE A 204 -4.53 -3.49 12.46
C ILE A 204 -5.75 -4.16 11.82
N SER A 205 -6.93 -3.57 11.93
CA SER A 205 -8.15 -4.17 11.39
C SER A 205 -9.25 -3.15 11.09
N PHE A 206 -10.21 -3.53 10.25
CA PHE A 206 -11.52 -2.88 10.24
C PHE A 206 -12.40 -3.48 11.33
N GLN A 207 -13.15 -2.64 12.03
CA GLN A 207 -14.20 -3.04 12.97
C GLN A 207 -15.48 -2.26 12.66
N ILE A 208 -16.63 -2.72 13.15
CA ILE A 208 -17.93 -2.12 12.87
C ILE A 208 -18.71 -2.07 14.18
N GLY A 209 -19.37 -0.93 14.47
CA GLY A 209 -20.21 -0.76 15.65
C GLY A 209 -19.48 -1.11 16.96
N ASP A 210 -20.19 -1.74 17.90
CA ASP A 210 -19.58 -2.33 19.08
C ASP A 210 -18.76 -3.58 18.72
N HIS A 211 -17.45 -3.50 18.97
CA HIS A 211 -16.48 -4.55 18.68
C HIS A 211 -15.68 -4.96 19.93
N GLY A 212 -16.25 -4.76 21.12
CA GLY A 212 -15.78 -5.39 22.36
C GLY A 212 -14.57 -4.75 23.03
N ASP A 213 -14.14 -3.57 22.59
CA ASP A 213 -13.04 -2.80 23.20
C ASP A 213 -13.52 -1.59 24.01
N GLY A 214 -14.84 -1.36 24.07
CA GLY A 214 -15.46 -0.25 24.79
C GLY A 214 -15.52 1.07 24.03
N ILE A 215 -15.04 1.11 22.78
CA ILE A 215 -15.09 2.29 21.90
C ILE A 215 -15.84 1.90 20.62
N PRO A 216 -17.19 1.86 20.64
CA PRO A 216 -17.95 1.47 19.46
C PRO A 216 -17.83 2.51 18.34
N PHE A 217 -17.80 2.05 17.09
CA PHE A 217 -17.94 2.90 15.91
C PHE A 217 -19.40 3.33 15.68
N ASP A 218 -19.59 4.45 14.99
CA ASP A 218 -20.87 5.13 14.82
C ASP A 218 -21.45 5.05 13.39
N GLY A 219 -20.79 4.34 12.49
CA GLY A 219 -21.23 4.15 11.11
C GLY A 219 -20.63 5.21 10.18
N PRO A 220 -21.21 5.46 9.00
CA PRO A 220 -20.56 6.33 8.02
C PRO A 220 -20.51 7.81 8.43
N GLY A 221 -19.31 8.38 8.45
CA GLY A 221 -19.06 9.72 8.97
C GLY A 221 -18.88 9.69 10.48
N GLY A 222 -18.33 10.75 11.08
CA GLY A 222 -18.08 10.73 12.52
C GLY A 222 -16.72 10.15 12.90
N VAL A 223 -16.69 9.04 13.62
CA VAL A 223 -15.45 8.44 14.10
C VAL A 223 -14.83 7.55 13.02
N LEU A 224 -13.65 7.94 12.54
CA LEU A 224 -12.97 7.24 11.44
C LEU A 224 -12.20 6.01 11.89
N ALA A 225 -11.51 6.14 13.02
CA ALA A 225 -10.58 5.17 13.53
C ALA A 225 -10.25 5.51 14.98
N HIS A 226 -9.67 4.54 15.69
CA HIS A 226 -9.03 4.76 16.97
C HIS A 226 -7.88 3.78 17.18
N ALA A 227 -6.92 4.18 18.01
CA ALA A 227 -5.79 3.37 18.39
C ALA A 227 -5.48 3.45 19.88
N PHE A 228 -4.91 2.36 20.40
CA PHE A 228 -4.56 2.27 21.81
C PHE A 228 -3.11 2.68 22.06
N ALA A 229 -2.89 3.39 23.15
CA ALA A 229 -1.55 3.80 23.58
C ALA A 229 -0.61 2.58 23.80
N PRO A 230 0.72 2.78 23.78
CA PRO A 230 1.66 1.71 24.07
C PRO A 230 1.37 1.02 25.41
N THR A 231 1.54 -0.31 25.53
CA THR A 231 2.03 -1.27 24.52
C THR A 231 0.90 -2.13 23.93
N ASP A 232 -0.35 -1.64 23.93
CA ASP A 232 -1.51 -2.42 23.46
C ASP A 232 -1.40 -2.71 21.95
N GLY A 233 -1.15 -1.66 21.16
CA GLY A 233 -0.84 -1.76 19.73
C GLY A 233 -2.03 -2.07 18.83
N ARG A 234 -3.26 -2.12 19.34
CA ARG A 234 -4.46 -2.22 18.49
C ARG A 234 -4.73 -0.90 17.77
N LEU A 235 -5.06 -1.03 16.48
CA LEU A 235 -5.51 0.03 15.58
C LEU A 235 -6.76 -0.46 14.86
N HIS A 236 -7.88 0.21 15.10
CA HIS A 236 -9.15 -0.10 14.46
C HIS A 236 -9.56 1.05 13.53
N PHE A 237 -9.99 0.70 12.32
CA PHE A 237 -10.64 1.61 11.38
C PHE A 237 -12.13 1.26 11.30
N ASP A 238 -13.01 2.24 11.16
CA ASP A 238 -14.43 1.97 10.94
C ASP A 238 -14.63 1.35 9.55
N GLY A 239 -15.15 0.12 9.52
CA GLY A 239 -15.45 -0.62 8.31
C GLY A 239 -16.67 -0.12 7.54
N GLU A 240 -17.48 0.76 8.12
CA GLU A 240 -18.62 1.39 7.45
C GLU A 240 -18.27 2.71 6.74
N GLU A 241 -17.06 3.24 6.93
CA GLU A 241 -16.59 4.46 6.26
C GLU A 241 -16.29 4.23 4.77
N PRO A 242 -16.66 5.16 3.87
CA PRO A 242 -16.34 5.09 2.44
C PRO A 242 -14.88 5.52 2.18
N TRP A 243 -13.92 4.67 2.55
CA TRP A 243 -12.48 4.92 2.43
C TRP A 243 -12.05 5.17 0.97
N SER A 244 -11.90 6.43 0.58
CA SER A 244 -11.41 6.81 -0.76
C SER A 244 -10.04 7.52 -0.74
N THR A 245 -9.82 8.49 0.15
CA THR A 245 -8.60 9.34 0.10
C THR A 245 -7.91 9.61 1.45
N ASP A 246 -8.60 9.37 2.58
CA ASP A 246 -8.14 9.73 3.93
C ASP A 246 -7.42 8.61 4.69
N LEU A 247 -7.43 7.37 4.18
CA LEU A 247 -6.95 6.19 4.90
C LEU A 247 -5.49 6.32 5.34
N GLU A 248 -4.60 6.84 4.48
CA GLU A 248 -3.20 7.07 4.82
C GLU A 248 -3.02 8.15 5.90
N ALA A 249 -3.86 9.19 5.91
CA ALA A 249 -3.80 10.27 6.88
C ALA A 249 -4.34 9.80 8.24
N ALA A 250 -5.47 9.09 8.24
CA ALA A 250 -6.01 8.42 9.42
C ALA A 250 -4.99 7.43 10.01
N ALA A 251 -4.40 6.56 9.19
CA ALA A 251 -3.34 5.65 9.63
C ALA A 251 -2.15 6.41 10.25
N LEU A 252 -1.70 7.50 9.63
CA LEU A 252 -0.61 8.31 10.14
C LEU A 252 -0.94 8.92 11.51
N HIS A 253 -2.17 9.42 11.69
CA HIS A 253 -2.68 9.90 12.98
C HIS A 253 -2.71 8.79 14.04
N GLU A 254 -3.40 7.69 13.75
CA GLU A 254 -3.61 6.60 14.72
C GLU A 254 -2.30 5.92 15.13
N ILE A 255 -1.33 5.79 14.21
CA ILE A 255 0.00 5.26 14.57
C ILE A 255 0.73 6.20 15.54
N GLY A 256 0.50 7.51 15.48
CA GLY A 256 1.01 8.44 16.48
C GLY A 256 0.54 8.09 17.89
N HIS A 257 -0.74 7.69 18.05
CA HIS A 257 -1.26 7.18 19.32
C HIS A 257 -0.62 5.87 19.76
N ILE A 258 -0.43 4.92 18.84
CA ILE A 258 0.28 3.65 19.10
C ILE A 258 1.71 3.89 19.58
N LEU A 259 2.33 4.98 19.15
CA LEU A 259 3.67 5.39 19.59
C LEU A 259 3.64 6.24 20.86
N GLY A 260 2.47 6.67 21.35
CA GLY A 260 2.28 7.31 22.65
C GLY A 260 1.99 8.82 22.60
N LEU A 261 1.79 9.39 21.41
CA LEU A 261 1.38 10.78 21.26
C LEU A 261 -0.11 10.95 21.58
N GLY A 262 -0.47 12.04 22.26
CA GLY A 262 -1.85 12.49 22.39
C GLY A 262 -2.23 13.43 21.24
N HIS A 263 -3.48 13.92 21.24
CA HIS A 263 -3.91 14.91 20.26
C HIS A 263 -3.13 16.23 20.41
N SER A 264 -2.90 16.92 19.29
CA SER A 264 -2.27 18.24 19.24
C SER A 264 -3.31 19.36 19.11
N SER A 265 -2.97 20.53 19.66
CA SER A 265 -3.73 21.78 19.49
C SER A 265 -3.49 22.47 18.14
N VAL A 266 -2.50 22.00 17.36
CA VAL A 266 -2.08 22.61 16.10
C VAL A 266 -2.88 22.00 14.96
N GLU A 267 -3.76 22.78 14.33
CA GLU A 267 -4.68 22.28 13.28
C GLU A 267 -3.98 21.67 12.06
N ASN A 268 -2.74 22.09 11.77
CA ASN A 268 -1.93 21.53 10.69
C ASN A 268 -1.10 20.29 11.10
N ALA A 269 -1.08 19.91 12.38
CA ALA A 269 -0.39 18.72 12.85
C ALA A 269 -1.19 17.46 12.53
N ILE A 270 -0.51 16.34 12.25
CA ILE A 270 -1.23 15.09 11.97
C ILE A 270 -2.02 14.66 13.20
N MET A 271 -1.50 14.90 14.40
CA MET A 271 -2.18 14.57 15.66
C MET A 271 -3.35 15.50 16.01
N PHE A 272 -3.75 16.43 15.14
CA PHE A 272 -5.00 17.16 15.32
C PHE A 272 -6.20 16.21 15.08
N PRO A 273 -7.23 16.21 15.95
CA PRO A 273 -8.21 15.12 16.00
C PRO A 273 -9.23 15.10 14.86
N THR A 274 -9.49 16.21 14.16
CA THR A 274 -10.53 16.27 13.12
C THR A 274 -9.96 16.16 11.71
N ALA A 275 -10.66 15.44 10.84
CA ALA A 275 -10.34 15.29 9.44
C ALA A 275 -10.73 16.53 8.59
N PRO A 276 -10.03 16.84 7.49
CA PRO A 276 -8.84 16.14 6.99
C PRO A 276 -7.68 16.27 7.98
N PHE A 277 -7.05 15.15 8.32
CA PHE A 277 -5.99 15.10 9.34
C PHE A 277 -4.77 15.86 8.83
N GLY A 278 -4.62 17.11 9.26
CA GLY A 278 -3.67 18.06 8.69
C GLY A 278 -3.90 18.28 7.18
N ASN A 279 -3.57 19.46 6.67
CA ASN A 279 -3.69 19.72 5.23
C ASN A 279 -2.67 18.93 4.36
N SER A 280 -1.96 17.94 4.94
CA SER A 280 -0.96 17.13 4.28
C SER A 280 -0.90 15.73 4.86
N LYS A 281 -0.70 14.71 4.01
CA LYS A 281 -0.30 13.35 4.43
C LYS A 281 1.15 13.37 4.95
N SER A 282 1.54 14.27 5.84
CA SER A 282 2.91 14.43 6.32
C SER A 282 2.97 14.89 7.77
N LEU A 283 4.10 14.63 8.43
CA LEU A 283 4.31 15.00 9.83
C LEU A 283 4.66 16.49 9.94
N HIS A 284 3.95 17.21 10.80
CA HIS A 284 4.24 18.60 11.16
C HIS A 284 5.41 18.66 12.16
N SER A 285 6.02 19.85 12.35
CA SER A 285 7.10 20.00 13.33
C SER A 285 6.67 19.60 14.74
N ASP A 286 5.43 19.91 15.12
CA ASP A 286 4.87 19.55 16.42
C ASP A 286 4.85 18.03 16.65
N ASP A 287 4.46 17.25 15.63
CA ASP A 287 4.43 15.78 15.69
C ASP A 287 5.85 15.21 15.86
N ILE A 288 6.81 15.77 15.12
CA ILE A 288 8.22 15.36 15.12
C ILE A 288 8.89 15.70 16.46
N GLU A 289 8.61 16.88 17.00
CA GLU A 289 9.11 17.30 18.31
C GLU A 289 8.53 16.41 19.42
N GLY A 290 7.22 16.09 19.35
CA GLY A 290 6.57 15.22 20.32
C GLY A 290 7.16 13.82 20.38
N ILE A 291 7.34 13.15 19.22
CA ILE A 291 7.89 11.79 19.21
C ILE A 291 9.35 11.76 19.68
N ARG A 292 10.14 12.78 19.33
CA ARG A 292 11.53 12.89 19.79
C ARG A 292 11.63 13.16 21.27
N ALA A 293 10.76 14.01 21.81
CA ALA A 293 10.70 14.29 23.24
C ALA A 293 10.30 13.05 24.04
N LEU A 294 9.34 12.26 23.56
CA LEU A 294 8.87 11.06 24.25
C LEU A 294 9.95 9.98 24.36
N TYR A 295 10.73 9.80 23.29
CA TYR A 295 11.71 8.72 23.19
C TYR A 295 13.17 9.16 23.37
N GLY A 296 13.42 10.44 23.68
CA GLY A 296 14.76 10.97 23.90
C GLY A 296 15.66 10.97 22.67
N VAL A 297 15.08 10.96 21.47
CA VAL A 297 15.80 10.77 20.22
C VAL A 297 16.52 12.06 19.83
N THR A 298 17.85 12.08 19.96
CA THR A 298 18.68 13.20 19.48
C THR A 298 18.98 13.09 17.98
N ASN A 299 19.23 14.20 17.28
CA ASN A 299 19.63 14.19 15.86
C ASN A 299 20.88 13.31 15.56
N ARG A 300 21.63 12.87 16.59
CA ARG A 300 22.77 11.96 16.47
C ARG A 300 22.40 10.47 16.58
N GLU A 301 21.31 10.15 17.27
CA GLU A 301 20.77 8.78 17.41
C GLU A 301 19.78 8.43 16.31
N ILE A 302 19.20 9.43 15.64
CA ILE A 302 18.73 9.30 14.27
C ILE A 302 19.98 9.21 13.38
N THR A 303 20.78 8.15 13.48
CA THR A 303 21.49 7.71 12.28
C THR A 303 20.38 7.38 11.31
N PRO A 304 20.18 8.18 10.26
CA PRO A 304 19.10 7.91 9.36
C PRO A 304 19.52 6.64 8.62
N LYS A 305 18.96 5.49 9.00
CA LYS A 305 18.35 4.67 7.95
C LYS A 305 17.09 5.41 7.53
N VAL A 306 17.22 6.62 6.96
CA VAL A 306 16.25 6.95 5.94
C VAL A 306 16.45 5.81 4.95
N TYR A 307 15.43 5.00 4.72
CA TYR A 307 15.22 4.54 3.36
C TYR A 307 14.88 5.79 2.56
N THR A 308 15.85 6.71 2.42
CA THR A 308 15.81 7.70 1.37
C THR A 308 15.68 6.84 0.14
N LEU A 309 14.72 7.12 -0.74
CA LEU A 309 14.72 6.55 -2.08
C LEU A 309 16.11 6.67 -2.70
N ARG A 310 16.95 7.62 -2.27
CA ARG A 310 18.38 7.67 -2.59
C ARG A 310 19.11 6.33 -2.61
N THR A 311 18.95 5.43 -1.64
CA THR A 311 19.69 4.15 -1.69
C THR A 311 19.08 3.19 -2.72
N PRO A 312 17.77 2.88 -2.69
CA PRO A 312 17.12 2.10 -3.75
C PRO A 312 17.29 2.70 -5.15
N VAL A 313 17.19 4.02 -5.32
CA VAL A 313 17.38 4.78 -6.56
C VAL A 313 18.84 4.72 -7.00
N LYS A 314 19.82 4.82 -6.09
CA LYS A 314 21.22 4.59 -6.44
C LYS A 314 21.43 3.16 -6.91
N THR A 315 20.80 2.17 -6.27
CA THR A 315 20.89 0.77 -6.71
C THR A 315 20.22 0.56 -8.07
N TYR A 316 19.04 1.15 -8.29
CA TYR A 316 18.35 1.15 -9.59
C TYR A 316 19.23 1.79 -10.67
N GLN A 317 19.68 3.03 -10.45
CA GLN A 317 20.57 3.74 -11.37
C GLN A 317 21.85 2.95 -11.65
N LEU A 318 22.42 2.33 -10.62
CA LEU A 318 23.57 1.46 -10.76
C LEU A 318 23.27 0.23 -11.63
N ASN A 319 22.13 -0.42 -11.46
CA ASN A 319 21.72 -1.62 -12.20
C ASN A 319 21.46 -1.32 -13.68
N TYR A 320 20.85 -0.17 -13.98
CA TYR A 320 20.53 0.27 -15.34
C TYR A 320 21.60 1.15 -15.99
N ASN A 321 22.79 1.22 -15.40
CA ASN A 321 23.92 2.02 -15.87
C ASN A 321 23.57 3.51 -16.13
N LEU A 322 22.73 4.08 -15.28
CA LEU A 322 22.39 5.50 -15.22
C LEU A 322 23.37 6.28 -14.33
N ASN A 323 23.27 7.61 -14.34
CA ASN A 323 24.00 8.44 -13.40
C ASN A 323 23.55 8.15 -11.96
N ILE A 324 24.49 7.78 -11.08
CA ILE A 324 24.20 7.34 -9.70
C ILE A 324 24.08 8.56 -8.78
N SER A 325 23.06 9.37 -9.02
CA SER A 325 22.77 10.58 -8.26
C SER A 325 22.05 10.26 -6.94
N GLY A 326 21.22 9.22 -6.95
CA GLY A 326 20.23 8.92 -5.93
C GLY A 326 19.04 9.89 -5.93
N SER A 327 18.94 10.74 -6.94
CA SER A 327 17.75 11.54 -7.22
C SER A 327 17.00 10.92 -8.39
N ILE A 328 15.67 11.01 -8.39
CA ILE A 328 14.83 10.58 -9.52
C ILE A 328 14.91 11.67 -10.59
N ASP A 329 15.99 11.67 -11.37
CA ASP A 329 16.17 12.56 -12.52
C ASP A 329 15.44 12.06 -13.77
N SER A 330 15.33 12.88 -14.81
CA SER A 330 14.57 12.55 -16.02
C SER A 330 15.05 11.26 -16.69
N ALA A 331 16.36 10.97 -16.66
CA ALA A 331 16.89 9.71 -17.19
C ALA A 331 16.42 8.51 -16.36
N THR A 332 16.36 8.66 -15.04
CA THR A 332 15.85 7.66 -14.11
C THR A 332 14.35 7.41 -14.32
N VAL A 333 13.54 8.47 -14.42
CA VAL A 333 12.10 8.34 -14.71
C VAL A 333 11.86 7.68 -16.06
N ASN A 334 12.52 8.16 -17.11
CA ASN A 334 12.38 7.61 -18.46
C ASN A 334 12.72 6.11 -18.48
N LYS A 335 13.66 5.66 -17.65
CA LYS A 335 14.01 4.25 -17.52
C LYS A 335 12.99 3.45 -16.71
N MET A 336 12.46 4.03 -15.63
CA MET A 336 11.42 3.40 -14.79
C MET A 336 10.10 3.21 -15.54
N MET A 337 9.80 4.08 -16.49
CA MET A 337 8.61 4.01 -17.34
C MET A 337 8.76 3.08 -18.54
N MET A 338 9.91 2.40 -18.71
CA MET A 338 10.07 1.43 -19.80
C MET A 338 9.35 0.12 -19.46
N PRO A 339 8.57 -0.44 -20.39
CA PRO A 339 7.94 -1.75 -20.24
C PRO A 339 8.96 -2.84 -19.86
N ARG A 340 8.58 -3.74 -18.95
CA ARG A 340 9.54 -4.69 -18.34
C ARG A 340 8.91 -5.99 -17.87
N CYS A 341 9.74 -6.99 -17.57
CA CYS A 341 9.34 -8.16 -16.81
C CYS A 341 9.03 -7.79 -15.35
N GLY A 342 8.06 -8.47 -14.75
CA GLY A 342 7.60 -8.31 -13.37
C GLY A 342 8.43 -9.04 -12.32
N VAL A 343 9.42 -9.84 -12.74
CA VAL A 343 10.37 -10.48 -11.80
C VAL A 343 11.24 -9.40 -11.13
N ALA A 344 11.37 -9.46 -9.81
CA ALA A 344 12.09 -8.45 -9.04
C ALA A 344 13.61 -8.42 -9.31
N ASP A 345 14.19 -7.23 -9.51
CA ASP A 345 15.65 -7.06 -9.72
C ASP A 345 16.48 -7.27 -8.43
N ILE A 346 15.85 -7.12 -7.27
CA ILE A 346 16.48 -7.16 -5.95
C ILE A 346 15.57 -7.96 -5.02
N ILE A 347 16.12 -9.01 -4.40
CA ILE A 347 15.44 -9.80 -3.37
C ILE A 347 16.38 -9.83 -2.15
N ASP A 348 15.83 -9.57 -0.96
CA ASP A 348 16.56 -9.56 0.33
C ASP A 348 17.85 -8.73 0.33
N SER A 349 17.81 -7.53 -0.25
CA SER A 349 18.96 -6.61 -0.35
C SER A 349 20.15 -7.13 -1.18
N SER A 350 20.00 -8.26 -1.88
CA SER A 350 21.00 -8.80 -2.80
C SER A 350 20.64 -8.42 -4.24
N THR A 351 21.60 -7.87 -4.99
CA THR A 351 21.43 -7.59 -6.42
C THR A 351 21.90 -8.79 -7.22
N SER A 352 20.99 -9.42 -7.97
CA SER A 352 21.32 -10.54 -8.87
C SER A 352 22.09 -10.05 -10.10
N MET A 353 21.79 -8.85 -10.60
CA MET A 353 22.31 -8.30 -11.86
C MET A 353 23.84 -8.13 -11.95
N ARG A 354 24.59 -8.19 -10.84
CA ARG A 354 26.03 -7.85 -10.81
C ARG A 354 26.95 -8.90 -10.17
N SER A 355 26.68 -10.19 -10.43
CA SER A 355 27.47 -11.34 -9.94
C SER A 355 28.98 -11.37 -10.32
N GLY A 356 29.54 -10.33 -10.96
CA GLY A 356 30.92 -10.30 -11.45
C GLY A 356 31.90 -9.33 -10.76
N LYS A 357 31.46 -8.45 -9.84
CA LYS A 357 32.37 -7.51 -9.15
C LYS A 357 32.76 -8.03 -7.76
N GLN A 358 33.60 -9.06 -7.69
CA GLN A 358 34.38 -9.26 -6.48
C GLN A 358 35.29 -8.03 -6.27
N ARG A 359 35.28 -7.47 -5.06
CA ARG A 359 36.30 -6.53 -4.58
C ARG A 359 37.67 -7.19 -4.78
N GLN A 360 38.40 -6.81 -5.82
CA GLN A 360 39.80 -7.17 -5.94
C GLN A 360 40.57 -6.44 -4.83
N GLN A 361 40.94 -7.19 -3.79
CA GLN A 361 42.16 -6.89 -3.07
C GLN A 361 43.31 -7.01 -4.06
N HIS A 362 44.07 -5.94 -4.21
CA HIS A 362 45.27 -5.92 -5.01
C HIS A 362 46.25 -7.00 -4.52
N SER A 363 46.53 -7.98 -5.38
CA SER A 363 47.78 -8.73 -5.34
C SER A 363 48.30 -8.87 -6.76
N HIS A 364 49.51 -8.38 -6.99
CA HIS A 364 50.21 -8.44 -8.27
C HIS A 364 50.57 -9.89 -8.60
N GLY A 365 50.14 -10.38 -9.77
CA GLY A 365 50.69 -11.62 -10.32
C GLY A 365 49.95 -12.21 -11.52
N SER A 366 50.58 -12.08 -12.69
CA SER A 366 50.44 -12.87 -13.92
C SER A 366 49.10 -12.87 -14.68
N GLY A 367 49.19 -12.55 -15.99
CA GLY A 367 48.08 -12.39 -16.90
C GLY A 367 47.33 -13.68 -17.23
N SER A 368 46.07 -13.72 -16.83
CA SER A 368 45.01 -14.51 -17.44
C SER A 368 43.85 -13.55 -17.70
N LEU A 369 43.46 -13.38 -18.97
CA LEU A 369 42.26 -12.61 -19.33
C LEU A 369 41.05 -13.42 -18.86
N HIS A 370 40.62 -13.20 -17.62
CA HIS A 370 39.42 -13.80 -17.06
C HIS A 370 38.18 -13.13 -17.66
N THR A 371 37.40 -13.88 -18.44
CA THR A 371 36.04 -13.50 -18.82
C THR A 371 35.20 -13.45 -17.55
N VAL A 372 34.67 -12.27 -17.20
CA VAL A 372 33.81 -12.12 -16.02
C VAL A 372 32.40 -12.57 -16.41
N ALA A 373 31.85 -13.56 -15.69
CA ALA A 373 30.46 -13.96 -15.85
C ALA A 373 29.52 -12.84 -15.37
N HIS A 374 28.49 -12.50 -16.16
CA HIS A 374 27.53 -11.45 -15.83
C HIS A 374 26.12 -11.97 -15.51
N TYR A 375 25.86 -13.25 -15.80
CA TYR A 375 24.59 -13.92 -15.51
C TYR A 375 24.35 -14.10 -14.02
N SER A 376 23.08 -14.28 -13.66
CA SER A 376 22.63 -14.46 -12.28
C SER A 376 21.59 -15.56 -12.16
N PHE A 377 21.26 -15.92 -10.92
CA PHE A 377 20.23 -16.91 -10.59
C PHE A 377 19.31 -16.34 -9.51
N PHE A 378 18.12 -16.92 -9.39
CA PHE A 378 17.23 -16.67 -8.25
C PHE A 378 17.93 -16.99 -6.92
N ALA A 379 17.51 -16.32 -5.84
CA ALA A 379 17.97 -16.65 -4.49
C ALA A 379 17.73 -18.13 -4.18
N GLY A 380 18.74 -18.81 -3.64
CA GLY A 380 18.71 -20.26 -3.42
C GLY A 380 18.98 -21.12 -4.66
N THR A 381 19.23 -20.51 -5.83
CA THR A 381 19.54 -21.20 -7.10
C THR A 381 18.55 -22.33 -7.44
N PRO A 382 17.23 -22.08 -7.37
CA PRO A 382 16.24 -23.08 -7.75
C PRO A 382 16.48 -23.54 -9.19
N ARG A 383 16.30 -24.85 -9.41
CA ARG A 383 16.51 -25.51 -10.69
C ARG A 383 15.61 -26.71 -10.81
N TRP A 384 15.28 -27.09 -12.04
CA TRP A 384 14.62 -28.36 -12.30
C TRP A 384 15.51 -29.53 -11.80
N PRO A 385 14.92 -30.63 -11.31
CA PRO A 385 15.68 -31.80 -10.90
C PRO A 385 16.62 -32.26 -12.02
N ALA A 386 17.85 -32.68 -11.70
CA ALA A 386 18.83 -33.06 -12.72
C ALA A 386 18.38 -34.23 -13.63
N SER A 387 17.44 -35.05 -13.17
CA SER A 387 16.81 -36.12 -13.95
C SER A 387 15.71 -35.62 -14.89
N LYS A 388 15.21 -34.39 -14.71
CA LYS A 388 14.14 -33.80 -15.50
C LYS A 388 14.75 -33.07 -16.69
N THR A 389 14.93 -33.78 -17.81
CA THR A 389 15.43 -33.21 -19.08
C THR A 389 14.33 -32.97 -20.10
N HIS A 390 13.10 -33.38 -19.80
CA HIS A 390 11.94 -33.21 -20.66
C HIS A 390 10.86 -32.42 -19.91
N LEU A 391 10.58 -31.22 -20.40
CA LEU A 391 9.62 -30.28 -19.82
C LEU A 391 8.43 -30.13 -20.76
N THR A 392 7.24 -30.40 -20.23
CA THR A 392 5.99 -30.18 -20.96
C THR A 392 5.49 -28.76 -20.74
N TYR A 393 4.89 -28.15 -21.76
CA TYR A 393 4.25 -26.84 -21.62
C TYR A 393 2.84 -26.85 -22.20
N SER A 394 1.99 -25.97 -21.71
CA SER A 394 0.60 -25.87 -22.17
C SER A 394 0.06 -24.46 -21.95
N PHE A 395 -0.94 -24.09 -22.76
CA PHE A 395 -1.59 -22.79 -22.73
C PHE A 395 -2.98 -22.91 -22.10
N LEU A 396 -3.39 -21.90 -21.34
CA LEU A 396 -4.80 -21.74 -20.98
C LEU A 396 -5.60 -21.46 -22.28
N SER A 397 -6.87 -21.86 -22.31
CA SER A 397 -7.69 -21.95 -23.54
C SER A 397 -7.87 -20.66 -24.34
N ASP A 398 -7.53 -19.50 -23.78
CA ASP A 398 -7.62 -18.18 -24.40
C ASP A 398 -6.25 -17.62 -24.86
N ALA A 399 -5.18 -18.42 -24.74
CA ALA A 399 -3.81 -18.00 -24.99
C ALA A 399 -3.16 -18.63 -26.24
N ASP A 400 -3.96 -19.20 -27.16
CA ASP A 400 -3.48 -19.91 -28.37
C ASP A 400 -2.50 -19.09 -29.24
N VAL A 401 -2.65 -17.75 -29.26
CA VAL A 401 -1.74 -16.85 -30.01
C VAL A 401 -0.29 -16.90 -29.50
N LEU A 402 -0.07 -17.35 -28.26
CA LEU A 402 1.25 -17.56 -27.67
C LEU A 402 1.96 -18.81 -28.21
N GLY A 403 1.23 -19.76 -28.79
CA GLY A 403 1.75 -21.06 -29.23
C GLY A 403 3.00 -20.94 -30.11
N PRO A 404 2.91 -20.36 -31.33
CA PRO A 404 4.06 -20.26 -32.22
C PRO A 404 5.23 -19.42 -31.66
N PRO A 405 5.01 -18.24 -31.03
CA PRO A 405 6.09 -17.49 -30.35
C PRO A 405 6.81 -18.27 -29.25
N CYS A 406 6.07 -18.91 -28.34
CA CYS A 406 6.63 -19.68 -27.23
C CYS A 406 7.37 -20.92 -27.74
N ALA A 407 6.83 -21.62 -28.74
CA ALA A 407 7.51 -22.77 -29.35
C ALA A 407 8.90 -22.39 -29.91
N ARG A 408 9.01 -21.25 -30.60
CA ARG A 408 10.31 -20.74 -31.10
C ARG A 408 11.25 -20.36 -29.96
N ALA A 409 10.73 -19.78 -28.88
CA ALA A 409 11.52 -19.46 -27.70
C ALA A 409 12.06 -20.71 -27.01
N PHE A 410 11.22 -21.72 -26.78
CA PHE A 410 11.63 -23.03 -26.24
C PHE A 410 12.66 -23.72 -27.12
N GLN A 411 12.52 -23.64 -28.45
CA GLN A 411 13.50 -24.22 -29.38
C GLN A 411 14.89 -23.59 -29.23
N LYS A 412 14.98 -22.28 -28.99
CA LYS A 412 16.26 -21.61 -28.72
C LYS A 412 16.87 -22.08 -27.41
N TRP A 413 16.08 -22.16 -26.35
CA TRP A 413 16.55 -22.69 -25.06
C TRP A 413 16.98 -24.15 -25.14
N ALA A 414 16.26 -24.98 -25.88
CA ALA A 414 16.63 -26.38 -26.13
C ALA A 414 17.99 -26.48 -26.83
N SER A 415 18.28 -25.59 -27.79
CA SER A 415 19.53 -25.63 -28.57
C SER A 415 20.80 -25.37 -27.75
N VAL A 416 20.67 -24.80 -26.54
CA VAL A 416 21.80 -24.41 -25.70
C VAL A 416 21.80 -25.05 -24.30
N SER A 417 20.84 -25.92 -24.02
CA SER A 417 20.66 -26.61 -22.75
C SER A 417 20.48 -28.12 -22.93
N HIS A 418 20.29 -28.87 -21.85
CA HIS A 418 19.93 -30.30 -21.93
C HIS A 418 18.42 -30.55 -22.06
N PHE A 419 17.60 -29.50 -22.05
CA PHE A 419 16.16 -29.63 -22.01
C PHE A 419 15.59 -29.90 -23.40
N THR A 420 14.57 -30.75 -23.42
CA THR A 420 13.62 -30.87 -24.52
C THR A 420 12.27 -30.34 -24.05
N PHE A 421 11.53 -29.71 -24.96
CA PHE A 421 10.22 -29.13 -24.66
C PHE A 421 9.17 -29.72 -25.58
N GLU A 422 8.02 -30.06 -25.01
CA GLU A 422 6.88 -30.61 -25.72
C GLU A 422 5.59 -29.94 -25.28
N GLU A 423 4.78 -29.51 -26.25
CA GLU A 423 3.45 -28.98 -25.95
C GLU A 423 2.51 -30.12 -25.60
N THR A 424 1.76 -29.99 -24.50
CA THR A 424 0.77 -30.97 -24.06
C THR A 424 -0.64 -30.36 -24.02
N PRO A 425 -1.69 -31.11 -24.39
CA PRO A 425 -3.07 -30.62 -24.30
C PRO A 425 -3.57 -30.49 -22.85
N ASN A 426 -2.86 -31.05 -21.86
CA ASN A 426 -3.30 -31.01 -20.47
C ASN A 426 -2.60 -29.91 -19.68
N TYR A 427 -3.24 -28.73 -19.63
CA TYR A 427 -2.76 -27.57 -18.88
C TYR A 427 -2.45 -27.85 -17.41
N ASN A 428 -3.31 -28.64 -16.74
CA ASN A 428 -3.21 -28.84 -15.30
C ASN A 428 -1.98 -29.67 -14.90
N THR A 429 -1.52 -30.55 -15.78
CA THR A 429 -0.38 -31.45 -15.55
C THR A 429 0.89 -31.03 -16.27
N ALA A 430 0.85 -29.96 -17.08
CA ALA A 430 2.04 -29.43 -17.73
C ALA A 430 3.06 -28.94 -16.70
N ASP A 431 4.35 -29.13 -16.99
CA ASP A 431 5.44 -28.61 -16.16
C ASP A 431 5.49 -27.08 -16.23
N ILE A 432 5.17 -26.51 -17.39
CA ILE A 432 5.13 -25.06 -17.65
C ILE A 432 3.72 -24.67 -18.10
N LYS A 433 3.12 -23.70 -17.40
CA LYS A 433 1.74 -23.27 -17.56
C LYS A 433 1.70 -21.82 -18.01
N ILE A 434 1.24 -21.58 -19.23
CA ILE A 434 1.33 -20.28 -19.89
C ILE A 434 -0.08 -19.70 -20.08
N SER A 435 -0.29 -18.45 -19.69
CA SER A 435 -1.60 -17.79 -19.85
C SER A 435 -1.49 -16.28 -19.99
N PHE A 436 -2.54 -15.64 -20.52
CA PHE A 436 -2.77 -14.22 -20.29
C PHE A 436 -3.49 -14.04 -18.96
N GLN A 437 -3.10 -13.02 -18.20
CA GLN A 437 -3.81 -12.60 -16.99
C GLN A 437 -4.02 -11.10 -17.02
N ILE A 438 -4.99 -10.61 -16.25
CA ILE A 438 -5.38 -9.19 -16.21
C ILE A 438 -5.50 -8.77 -14.76
N GLY A 439 -4.88 -7.64 -14.40
CA GLY A 439 -4.97 -7.10 -13.04
C GLY A 439 -4.60 -8.15 -11.98
N ASN A 440 -5.36 -8.19 -10.89
CA ASN A 440 -5.19 -9.23 -9.86
C ASN A 440 -5.75 -10.58 -10.32
N HIS A 441 -4.88 -11.59 -10.34
CA HIS A 441 -5.19 -12.95 -10.79
C HIS A 441 -4.73 -14.05 -9.80
N GLY A 442 -4.63 -13.69 -8.51
CA GLY A 442 -4.54 -14.68 -7.41
C GLY A 442 -3.15 -15.24 -7.11
N ASP A 443 -2.09 -14.73 -7.73
CA ASP A 443 -0.70 -15.14 -7.50
C ASP A 443 0.15 -14.08 -6.77
N SER A 444 -0.50 -13.04 -6.22
CA SER A 444 0.12 -11.88 -5.57
C SER A 444 1.00 -11.01 -6.46
N SER A 445 0.95 -11.18 -7.79
CA SER A 445 1.68 -10.39 -8.78
C SER A 445 0.70 -9.76 -9.79
N PRO A 446 -0.14 -8.79 -9.38
CA PRO A 446 -1.13 -8.20 -10.27
C PRO A 446 -0.47 -7.42 -11.42
N PHE A 447 -1.04 -7.49 -12.62
CA PHE A 447 -0.64 -6.63 -13.73
C PHE A 447 -1.17 -5.20 -13.58
N ASP A 448 -0.42 -4.23 -14.11
CA ASP A 448 -0.65 -2.79 -13.97
C ASP A 448 -1.38 -2.16 -15.17
N GLY A 449 -1.66 -2.94 -16.21
CA GLY A 449 -2.29 -2.48 -17.43
C GLY A 449 -1.25 -1.92 -18.44
N PRO A 450 -1.70 -1.16 -19.47
CA PRO A 450 -0.85 -0.88 -20.62
C PRO A 450 0.45 -0.09 -20.32
N GLY A 451 1.57 -0.54 -20.90
CA GLY A 451 2.87 0.12 -20.92
C GLY A 451 3.79 -0.18 -19.72
N GLY A 452 3.41 -1.13 -18.87
CA GLY A 452 4.05 -1.42 -17.59
C GLY A 452 4.74 -2.79 -17.55
N VAL A 453 4.20 -3.67 -16.71
CA VAL A 453 4.67 -5.05 -16.56
C VAL A 453 4.10 -5.90 -17.70
N LEU A 454 4.98 -6.34 -18.60
CA LEU A 454 4.59 -7.10 -19.80
C LEU A 454 4.26 -8.58 -19.51
N ALA A 455 5.02 -9.19 -18.61
CA ALA A 455 4.91 -10.58 -18.22
C ALA A 455 5.62 -10.81 -16.89
N HIS A 456 5.30 -11.92 -16.22
CA HIS A 456 6.13 -12.44 -15.14
C HIS A 456 6.16 -13.97 -15.15
N ALA A 457 7.31 -14.49 -14.73
CA ALA A 457 7.60 -15.91 -14.61
C ALA A 457 7.91 -16.27 -13.16
N PHE A 458 7.57 -17.49 -12.79
CA PHE A 458 7.97 -18.07 -11.52
C PHE A 458 9.22 -18.93 -11.67
N ALA A 459 9.95 -19.09 -10.57
CA ALA A 459 11.17 -19.90 -10.54
C ALA A 459 10.91 -21.38 -10.95
N PRO A 460 11.95 -22.15 -11.31
CA PRO A 460 11.82 -23.55 -11.68
C PRO A 460 10.95 -24.35 -10.70
N THR A 461 10.22 -25.35 -11.23
CA THR A 461 9.24 -26.21 -10.53
C THR A 461 7.90 -25.58 -10.16
N ASP A 462 7.77 -24.25 -10.11
CA ASP A 462 6.45 -23.59 -10.12
C ASP A 462 5.88 -23.61 -11.54
N GLY A 463 6.69 -23.16 -12.51
CA GLY A 463 6.41 -23.32 -13.94
C GLY A 463 5.32 -22.40 -14.50
N ARG A 464 4.74 -21.48 -13.71
CA ARG A 464 3.79 -20.50 -14.24
C ARG A 464 4.49 -19.35 -14.97
N LEU A 465 3.94 -18.99 -16.13
CA LEU A 465 4.34 -17.85 -16.94
C LEU A 465 3.07 -17.10 -17.36
N HIS A 466 2.94 -15.86 -16.91
CA HIS A 466 1.80 -15.01 -17.22
C HIS A 466 2.21 -13.84 -18.10
N PHE A 467 1.38 -13.50 -19.06
CA PHE A 467 1.49 -12.30 -19.89
C PHE A 467 0.37 -11.33 -19.53
N ASP A 468 0.62 -10.02 -19.54
CA ASP A 468 -0.45 -9.04 -19.32
C ASP A 468 -1.39 -9.01 -20.52
N GLY A 469 -2.63 -9.46 -20.33
CA GLY A 469 -3.67 -9.49 -21.35
C GLY A 469 -4.12 -8.10 -21.82
N GLN A 470 -3.74 -7.03 -21.13
CA GLN A 470 -4.07 -5.64 -21.50
C GLN A 470 -3.03 -4.98 -22.40
N GLU A 471 -1.89 -5.63 -22.63
CA GLU A 471 -0.83 -5.08 -23.49
C GLU A 471 -1.11 -5.28 -24.99
N PRO A 472 -0.68 -4.35 -25.86
CA PRO A 472 -0.85 -4.49 -27.29
C PRO A 472 0.16 -5.48 -27.87
N TRP A 473 -0.22 -6.75 -27.98
CA TRP A 473 0.66 -7.83 -28.46
C TRP A 473 0.70 -8.01 -29.97
N ALA A 474 1.87 -8.43 -30.47
CA ALA A 474 2.09 -8.89 -31.83
C ALA A 474 3.00 -10.13 -31.88
N THR A 475 2.80 -10.96 -32.90
CA THR A 475 3.65 -12.13 -33.18
C THR A 475 4.76 -11.81 -34.20
N SER A 476 4.82 -10.56 -34.68
CA SER A 476 5.77 -10.05 -35.65
C SER A 476 6.03 -8.56 -35.41
N PRO A 477 7.18 -8.01 -35.85
CA PRO A 477 7.53 -6.60 -35.63
C PRO A 477 6.42 -5.67 -36.14
N THR A 478 5.69 -5.06 -35.21
CA THR A 478 4.54 -4.20 -35.50
C THR A 478 4.67 -2.93 -34.68
N ALA A 479 4.60 -1.77 -35.34
CA ALA A 479 4.75 -0.49 -34.66
C ALA A 479 3.68 -0.32 -33.56
N GLY A 480 4.12 0.10 -32.37
CA GLY A 480 3.24 0.32 -31.22
C GLY A 480 2.76 -0.96 -30.53
N LYS A 481 3.35 -2.12 -30.83
CA LYS A 481 3.02 -3.40 -30.20
C LYS A 481 4.25 -4.12 -29.66
N PHE A 482 4.07 -4.88 -28.59
CA PHE A 482 5.10 -5.73 -28.00
C PHE A 482 5.20 -7.07 -28.74
N ASP A 483 6.43 -7.50 -29.04
CA ASP A 483 6.68 -8.75 -29.72
C ASP A 483 6.68 -9.92 -28.74
N LEU A 484 5.66 -10.78 -28.86
CA LEU A 484 5.42 -11.92 -27.97
C LEU A 484 6.61 -12.87 -27.85
N GLU A 485 7.35 -13.10 -28.94
CA GLU A 485 8.48 -14.02 -28.94
C GLU A 485 9.66 -13.46 -28.14
N THR A 486 9.86 -12.15 -28.19
CA THR A 486 10.91 -11.47 -27.44
C THR A 486 10.65 -11.57 -25.93
N VAL A 487 9.40 -11.31 -25.51
CA VAL A 487 9.00 -11.46 -24.10
C VAL A 487 9.05 -12.93 -23.66
N ALA A 488 8.48 -13.84 -24.44
CA ALA A 488 8.53 -15.27 -24.13
C ALA A 488 9.96 -15.80 -24.00
N LEU A 489 10.87 -15.40 -24.89
CA LEU A 489 12.28 -15.81 -24.83
C LEU A 489 12.94 -15.40 -23.51
N HIS A 490 12.63 -14.19 -23.02
CA HIS A 490 13.13 -13.67 -21.76
C HIS A 490 12.56 -14.44 -20.56
N ASP A 491 11.24 -14.47 -20.44
CA ASP A 491 10.56 -15.03 -19.27
C ASP A 491 10.72 -16.55 -19.14
N ILE A 492 10.91 -17.28 -20.26
CA ILE A 492 11.29 -18.71 -20.20
C ILE A 492 12.67 -18.89 -19.55
N GLY A 493 13.59 -17.93 -19.69
CA GLY A 493 14.87 -17.96 -18.98
C GLY A 493 14.70 -18.02 -17.46
N HIS A 494 13.69 -17.31 -16.92
CA HIS A 494 13.33 -17.36 -15.50
C HIS A 494 12.75 -18.71 -15.09
N ILE A 495 11.88 -19.29 -15.92
CA ILE A 495 11.33 -20.65 -15.71
C ILE A 495 12.43 -21.70 -15.66
N LEU A 496 13.55 -21.45 -16.35
CA LEU A 496 14.73 -22.32 -16.32
C LEU A 496 15.70 -21.98 -15.17
N GLY A 497 15.51 -20.89 -14.45
CA GLY A 497 16.25 -20.56 -13.22
C GLY A 497 17.28 -19.44 -13.36
N LEU A 498 17.33 -18.78 -14.52
CA LEU A 498 18.17 -17.60 -14.70
C LEU A 498 17.52 -16.37 -14.07
N GLY A 499 18.33 -15.50 -13.46
CA GLY A 499 17.91 -14.17 -13.01
C GLY A 499 18.28 -13.09 -14.03
N HIS A 500 17.96 -11.84 -13.72
CA HIS A 500 18.35 -10.68 -14.55
C HIS A 500 19.87 -10.48 -14.60
N SER A 501 20.38 -10.01 -15.73
CA SER A 501 21.79 -9.62 -15.95
C SER A 501 21.93 -8.10 -16.12
N SER A 502 23.11 -7.55 -15.79
CA SER A 502 23.43 -6.12 -16.00
C SER A 502 23.93 -5.78 -17.41
N VAL A 503 24.04 -6.79 -18.29
CA VAL A 503 24.46 -6.57 -19.67
C VAL A 503 23.28 -6.02 -20.46
N ALA A 504 23.46 -4.83 -21.05
CA ALA A 504 22.48 -4.23 -21.95
C ALA A 504 22.51 -4.93 -23.32
N SER A 505 21.34 -5.07 -23.92
CA SER A 505 21.08 -5.61 -25.25
C SER A 505 19.92 -4.83 -25.88
N GLY A 506 19.79 -4.91 -27.19
CA GLY A 506 18.61 -4.41 -27.90
C GLY A 506 17.57 -5.53 -28.07
N MET A 507 16.34 -5.15 -28.42
CA MET A 507 15.23 -6.05 -28.77
C MET A 507 15.68 -7.08 -29.83
N SER A 508 16.13 -8.25 -29.40
CA SER A 508 16.60 -9.33 -30.26
C SER A 508 15.89 -10.61 -29.89
N LYS A 509 15.45 -11.36 -30.90
CA LYS A 509 14.86 -12.68 -30.74
C LYS A 509 15.93 -13.76 -30.54
N ASN A 510 17.13 -13.46 -30.03
CA ASN A 510 18.21 -14.43 -29.90
C ASN A 510 18.75 -14.46 -28.47
N LEU A 511 19.20 -15.64 -28.03
CA LEU A 511 19.90 -15.78 -26.76
C LEU A 511 21.31 -15.21 -26.85
N HIS A 512 21.74 -14.58 -25.77
CA HIS A 512 23.09 -14.07 -25.64
C HIS A 512 24.09 -15.11 -25.14
N GLY A 513 25.37 -14.82 -25.36
CA GLY A 513 26.45 -15.51 -24.69
C GLY A 513 26.34 -15.57 -23.16
N ASP A 514 25.79 -14.55 -22.48
CA ASP A 514 25.60 -14.57 -21.02
C ASP A 514 24.49 -15.53 -20.59
N ASP A 515 23.38 -15.55 -21.32
CA ASP A 515 22.26 -16.47 -21.07
C ASP A 515 22.66 -17.93 -21.33
N ILE A 516 23.40 -18.14 -22.42
CA ILE A 516 23.97 -19.44 -22.80
C ILE A 516 24.97 -19.92 -21.75
N GLN A 517 25.83 -19.03 -21.24
CA GLN A 517 26.76 -19.38 -20.16
C GLN A 517 26.01 -19.67 -18.86
N GLY A 518 25.01 -18.86 -18.51
CA GLY A 518 24.20 -19.05 -17.32
C GLY A 518 23.48 -20.39 -17.31
N ILE A 519 22.79 -20.73 -18.39
CA ILE A 519 22.03 -21.99 -18.45
C ILE A 519 22.96 -23.21 -18.44
N ARG A 520 24.10 -23.14 -19.13
CA ARG A 520 25.11 -24.20 -19.11
C ARG A 520 25.80 -24.32 -17.76
N SER A 521 25.99 -23.22 -17.04
CA SER A 521 26.52 -23.22 -15.68
C SER A 521 25.53 -23.85 -14.69
N LEU A 522 24.22 -23.64 -14.88
CA LEU A 522 23.20 -24.13 -13.96
C LEU A 522 22.93 -25.64 -14.12
N TYR A 523 23.01 -26.14 -15.36
CA TYR A 523 22.61 -27.51 -15.70
C TYR A 523 23.73 -28.41 -16.24
N GLY A 524 24.95 -27.88 -16.37
CA GLY A 524 26.11 -28.58 -16.93
C GLY A 524 26.13 -28.59 -18.47
N SER A 525 27.32 -28.59 -19.07
CA SER A 525 27.49 -28.59 -20.52
C SER A 525 27.17 -29.95 -21.14
N THR A 526 26.23 -30.02 -22.08
CA THR A 526 26.18 -31.08 -23.09
C THR A 526 27.31 -30.82 -24.10
N ASN A 527 28.30 -31.73 -24.13
CA ASN A 527 29.45 -31.85 -25.06
C ASN A 527 30.17 -30.60 -25.61
N ARG A 528 31.50 -30.66 -25.52
CA ARG A 528 32.46 -29.70 -26.09
C ARG A 528 32.22 -29.45 -27.59
N GLU A 529 31.63 -28.33 -27.93
CA GLU A 529 31.92 -27.64 -29.20
C GLU A 529 32.50 -26.25 -28.92
N ILE A 530 33.70 -26.05 -29.46
CA ILE A 530 34.43 -24.78 -29.47
C ILE A 530 33.68 -23.87 -30.46
N ILE A 531 32.99 -22.84 -29.97
CA ILE A 531 32.41 -21.81 -30.85
C ILE A 531 33.54 -20.89 -31.35
N PRO A 532 33.65 -20.64 -32.66
CA PRO A 532 34.69 -19.80 -33.25
C PRO A 532 34.59 -18.34 -32.78
N LYS A 533 35.76 -17.71 -32.61
CA LYS A 533 35.88 -16.28 -32.31
C LYS A 533 35.26 -15.46 -33.44
N GLY A 534 34.28 -14.64 -33.07
CA GLY A 534 33.78 -13.54 -33.90
C GLY A 534 32.29 -13.64 -34.14
N THR A 535 31.50 -12.96 -33.32
CA THR A 535 30.61 -11.83 -33.67
C THR A 535 29.93 -11.39 -32.36
N ASN A 536 30.00 -10.11 -32.02
CA ASN A 536 29.34 -9.57 -30.83
C ASN A 536 27.81 -9.66 -30.99
N VAL A 537 27.16 -10.40 -30.11
CA VAL A 537 25.70 -10.46 -29.95
C VAL A 537 25.43 -10.42 -28.44
N TYR A 538 24.33 -9.82 -27.96
CA TYR A 538 24.09 -9.22 -26.61
C TYR A 538 22.94 -9.88 -25.77
N ALA A 539 22.91 -9.68 -24.43
CA ALA A 539 22.17 -10.35 -23.28
C ALA A 539 20.65 -10.44 -23.26
N LEU A 540 20.06 -11.33 -22.44
CA LEU A 540 18.70 -11.14 -21.96
C LEU A 540 18.67 -9.96 -20.98
N VAL A 541 17.80 -9.01 -21.31
CA VAL A 541 17.79 -7.65 -20.79
C VAL A 541 16.58 -7.36 -19.93
N CYS A 542 16.81 -6.45 -19.00
CA CYS A 542 15.84 -5.56 -18.37
C CYS A 542 16.07 -4.17 -19.01
N PRO A 543 15.22 -3.56 -19.88
CA PRO A 543 13.80 -3.72 -20.27
C PRO A 543 13.54 -4.11 -21.76
N ILE A 544 12.28 -4.39 -22.14
CA ILE A 544 11.88 -4.85 -23.49
C ILE A 544 11.59 -3.68 -24.43
#